data_AF-X0TKK8-F1
#
_entry.id   AF-X0TKK8-F1
#
_cell.length_a   1.000
_cell.length_b   1.000
_cell.length_c   1.000
_cell.angle_alpha   90.00
_cell.angle_beta   90.00
_cell.angle_gamma   90.00
#
_symmetry.space_group_name_H-M   'P 1'
#
loop_
_entity.id
_entity.type
_entity.pdbx_description
1 polymer ?
#
loop_
_entity_poly.entity_id
_entity_poly.type
_entity_poly.pdbx_seq_one_letter_code
_entity_poly.pdbx_strand_id
1 'polypeptide(L)'
;ANRLRRSLESASVFEEGGKRLKLNISLGVSGYPWGGDDVDAIVQWADTYMYAAKTVGRGEAKASPPTSHRTGKRPRASSRSAPEDAAHKL
;
A
#
# COMPACT_ATOMS: atom_id res chain seq x y z
N ALA A 1 -22.83 -9.34 0.02
CA ALA A 1 -21.45 -8.79 0.03
C ALA A 1 -20.85 -8.46 -1.36
N ASN A 2 -21.01 -9.30 -2.39
CA ASN A 2 -20.28 -9.15 -3.67
C ASN A 2 -20.43 -7.79 -4.38
N ARG A 3 -21.59 -7.14 -4.27
CA ARG A 3 -21.80 -5.80 -4.84
C ARG A 3 -20.87 -4.75 -4.23
N LEU A 4 -20.74 -4.74 -2.90
CA LEU A 4 -19.89 -3.79 -2.17
C LEU A 4 -18.41 -4.00 -2.51
N ARG A 5 -17.96 -5.26 -2.51
CA ARG A 5 -16.58 -5.62 -2.88
C ARG A 5 -16.22 -5.08 -4.27
N ARG A 6 -17.03 -5.36 -5.28
CA ARG A 6 -16.81 -4.89 -6.66
C ARG A 6 -16.80 -3.37 -6.78
N SER A 7 -17.69 -2.69 -6.04
CA SER A 7 -17.75 -1.23 -6.04
C SER A 7 -16.43 -0.62 -5.56
N LEU A 8 -15.86 -1.16 -4.48
CA LEU A 8 -14.60 -0.66 -3.91
C LEU A 8 -13.38 -1.02 -4.78
N GLU A 9 -13.34 -2.21 -5.37
CA GLU A 9 -12.26 -2.63 -6.26
C GLU A 9 -12.18 -1.79 -7.55
N SER A 10 -13.33 -1.29 -8.01
CA SER A 10 -13.41 -0.44 -9.21
C SER A 10 -13.04 1.02 -8.96
N ALA A 11 -13.14 1.50 -7.72
CA ALA A 11 -12.94 2.90 -7.35
C ALA A 11 -11.48 3.19 -6.97
N SER A 12 -10.96 4.34 -7.42
CA SER A 12 -9.76 4.93 -6.84
C SER A 12 -10.18 5.79 -5.65
N VAL A 13 -9.64 5.54 -4.47
CA VAL A 13 -9.97 6.32 -3.26
C VAL A 13 -9.14 7.59 -3.15
N PHE A 14 -8.06 7.68 -3.92
CA PHE A 14 -7.15 8.82 -3.94
C PHE A 14 -6.48 8.93 -5.31
N GLU A 15 -6.55 10.12 -5.91
CA GLU A 15 -5.84 10.46 -7.14
C GLU A 15 -5.16 11.83 -7.01
N GLU A 16 -3.83 11.85 -6.99
CA GLU A 16 -3.07 13.10 -6.99
C GLU A 16 -1.70 12.88 -7.66
N GLY A 17 -1.25 13.85 -8.46
CA GLY A 17 0.09 13.82 -9.06
C GLY A 17 0.36 12.58 -9.93
N GLY A 18 -0.66 12.05 -10.61
CA GLY A 18 -0.57 10.85 -11.44
C GLY A 18 -0.51 9.53 -10.66
N LYS A 19 -0.62 9.56 -9.32
CA LYS A 19 -0.72 8.35 -8.49
C LYS A 19 -2.18 8.00 -8.25
N ARG A 20 -2.46 6.71 -8.21
CA ARG A 20 -3.79 6.16 -7.90
C ARG A 20 -3.70 5.14 -6.80
N LEU A 21 -4.55 5.26 -5.79
CA LEU A 21 -4.69 4.27 -4.73
C LEU A 21 -6.00 3.51 -4.87
N LYS A 22 -5.90 2.20 -5.03
CA LYS A 22 -7.04 1.28 -4.97
C LYS A 22 -7.03 0.53 -3.66
N LEU A 23 -8.22 0.26 -3.11
CA LEU A 23 -8.38 -0.53 -1.90
C LEU A 23 -9.07 -1.85 -2.21
N ASN A 24 -8.58 -2.90 -1.55
CA ASN A 24 -9.27 -4.18 -1.47
C ASN A 24 -9.75 -4.37 -0.03
N ILE A 25 -10.88 -5.05 0.12
CA ILE A 25 -11.47 -5.34 1.43
C ILE A 25 -11.68 -6.85 1.61
N SER A 26 -11.55 -7.31 2.86
CA SER A 26 -11.96 -8.64 3.29
C SER A 26 -13.30 -8.51 4.00
N LEU A 27 -14.25 -9.38 3.70
CA LEU A 27 -15.60 -9.36 4.26
C LEU A 27 -15.96 -10.75 4.78
N GLY A 28 -16.54 -10.81 5.97
CA GLY A 28 -17.25 -11.99 6.47
C GLY A 28 -18.75 -11.71 6.53
N VAL A 29 -19.55 -12.72 6.19
CA VAL A 29 -21.02 -12.61 6.14
C VAL A 29 -21.62 -13.80 6.87
N SER A 30 -22.52 -13.51 7.80
CA SER A 30 -23.24 -14.48 8.61
C SER A 30 -24.68 -13.97 8.81
N GLY A 31 -25.59 -14.85 9.17
CA GLY A 31 -26.99 -14.51 9.43
C GLY A 31 -27.81 -15.72 9.88
N TYR A 32 -28.98 -15.46 10.43
CA TYR A 32 -29.88 -16.51 10.89
C TYR A 32 -30.38 -17.40 9.72
N PRO A 33 -30.49 -18.73 9.91
CA PRO A 33 -30.04 -19.50 11.08
C PRO A 33 -28.57 -19.98 11.00
N TRP A 34 -27.88 -19.79 9.87
CA TRP A 34 -26.54 -20.35 9.65
C TRP A 34 -25.43 -19.76 10.53
N GLY A 35 -25.64 -18.54 11.04
CA GLY A 35 -24.77 -17.88 12.00
C GLY A 35 -25.17 -18.10 13.46
N GLY A 36 -26.16 -18.94 13.74
CA GLY A 36 -26.74 -19.08 15.07
C GLY A 36 -28.10 -18.39 15.22
N ASP A 37 -28.72 -18.59 16.37
CA ASP A 37 -30.04 -18.10 16.76
C ASP A 37 -30.00 -16.87 17.68
N ASP A 38 -28.80 -16.48 18.13
CA ASP A 38 -28.55 -15.25 18.85
C ASP A 38 -27.60 -14.31 18.07
N VAL A 39 -27.59 -13.04 18.47
CA VAL A 39 -26.81 -11.98 17.81
C VAL A 39 -25.30 -12.20 17.98
N ASP A 40 -24.87 -12.71 19.13
CA ASP A 40 -23.45 -12.89 19.45
C ASP A 40 -22.84 -13.95 18.53
N ALA A 41 -23.54 -15.07 18.34
CA ALA A 41 -23.18 -16.12 17.42
C ALA A 41 -23.09 -15.59 15.97
N ILE A 42 -24.09 -14.81 15.53
CA ILE A 42 -24.11 -14.25 14.18
C ILE A 42 -22.90 -13.36 13.93
N VAL A 43 -22.57 -12.49 14.90
CA VAL A 43 -21.41 -11.59 14.81
C VAL A 43 -20.10 -12.38 14.86
N GLN A 44 -19.98 -13.36 15.76
CA GLN A 44 -18.79 -14.19 15.91
C GLN A 44 -18.45 -14.93 14.60
N TRP A 45 -19.47 -15.47 13.92
CA TRP A 45 -19.26 -16.11 12.62
C TRP A 45 -18.92 -15.12 11.51
N ALA A 46 -19.52 -13.92 11.50
CA ALA A 46 -19.13 -12.87 10.56
C ALA A 46 -17.64 -12.50 10.72
N ASP A 47 -17.17 -12.29 11.95
CA ASP A 47 -15.77 -11.97 12.22
C ASP A 47 -14.83 -13.11 11.81
N THR A 48 -15.19 -14.35 12.18
CA THR A 48 -14.42 -15.55 11.82
C THR A 48 -14.22 -15.66 10.31
N TYR A 49 -15.28 -15.47 9.52
CA TYR A 49 -15.20 -15.52 8.06
C TYR A 49 -14.41 -14.33 7.48
N MET A 50 -14.50 -13.15 8.09
CA MET A 50 -13.68 -12.01 7.68
C MET A 50 -12.19 -12.30 7.90
N TYR A 51 -11.85 -12.86 9.05
CA TYR A 51 -10.47 -13.19 9.39
C TYR A 51 -9.91 -14.27 8.44
N ALA A 52 -10.70 -15.30 8.13
CA ALA A 52 -10.34 -16.27 7.10
C ALA A 52 -10.13 -15.61 5.72
N ALA A 53 -10.99 -14.66 5.32
CA ALA A 53 -10.81 -13.92 4.07
C ALA A 53 -9.55 -13.04 4.05
N LYS A 54 -9.09 -12.52 5.20
CA LYS A 54 -7.82 -11.78 5.32
C LYS A 54 -6.60 -12.67 5.08
N THR A 55 -6.63 -13.94 5.45
CA THR A 55 -5.47 -14.84 5.32
C THR A 55 -5.30 -15.35 3.90
N VAL A 56 -6.41 -15.61 3.18
CA VAL A 56 -6.39 -16.08 1.78
C VAL A 56 -5.88 -14.99 0.82
N GLY A 57 -6.18 -13.72 1.08
CA GLY A 57 -5.74 -12.59 0.24
C GLY A 57 -4.26 -12.20 0.37
N ARG A 58 -3.47 -12.86 1.24
CA ARG A 58 -2.04 -12.58 1.44
C ARG A 58 -1.12 -13.34 0.46
N GLY A 59 -1.66 -14.05 -0.52
CA GLY A 59 -0.87 -14.63 -1.61
C GLY A 59 -0.12 -13.51 -2.36
N GLU A 60 1.19 -13.41 -2.08
CA GLU A 60 2.13 -12.46 -2.66
C GLU A 60 1.78 -10.97 -2.50
N ALA A 61 1.68 -10.49 -1.25
CA ALA A 61 2.04 -9.10 -0.99
C ALA A 61 3.54 -8.93 -1.30
N LYS A 62 3.91 -8.73 -2.57
CA LYS A 62 5.26 -8.25 -2.92
C LYS A 62 5.46 -6.97 -2.14
N ALA A 63 6.41 -7.01 -1.20
CA ALA A 63 6.85 -5.82 -0.49
C ALA A 63 7.15 -4.75 -1.54
N SER A 64 6.33 -3.70 -1.60
CA SER A 64 6.71 -2.52 -2.34
C SER A 64 7.98 -2.00 -1.67
N PRO A 65 9.09 -1.81 -2.40
CA PRO A 65 10.31 -1.31 -1.79
C PRO A 65 9.96 0.00 -1.06
N PRO A 66 10.50 0.23 0.15
CA PRO A 66 10.26 1.46 0.87
C PRO A 66 10.61 2.62 -0.06
N THR A 67 9.62 3.40 -0.47
CA THR A 67 9.85 4.62 -1.22
C THR A 67 10.55 5.56 -0.25
N SER A 68 11.88 5.60 -0.32
CA SER A 68 12.63 6.58 0.44
C SER A 68 12.21 7.94 -0.11
N HIS A 69 11.46 8.68 0.70
CA HIS A 69 11.35 10.12 0.52
C HIS A 69 12.75 10.67 0.80
N ARG A 70 13.59 10.69 -0.25
CA ARG A 70 14.91 11.29 -0.22
C ARG A 70 14.71 12.79 -0.04
N THR A 71 14.69 13.23 1.20
CA THR A 71 14.78 14.63 1.59
C THR A 71 16.02 15.21 0.92
N GLY A 72 15.80 16.10 -0.05
CA GLY A 72 16.84 16.63 -0.91
C GLY A 72 17.88 17.42 -0.12
N LYS A 73 19.12 16.92 -0.07
CA LYS A 73 20.28 17.81 0.05
C LYS A 73 20.64 18.31 -1.35
N ARG A 74 20.52 19.61 -1.52
CA ARG A 74 20.77 20.40 -2.75
C ARG A 74 22.18 20.12 -3.29
N PRO A 75 22.38 20.00 -4.61
CA PRO A 75 23.72 19.95 -5.17
C PRO A 75 24.34 21.36 -5.05
N ARG A 76 25.53 21.46 -4.45
CA ARG A 76 26.29 22.71 -4.48
C ARG A 76 27.05 22.74 -5.80
N ALA A 77 26.78 23.77 -6.58
CA ALA A 77 27.33 23.99 -7.91
C ALA A 77 28.86 24.08 -7.92
N SER A 78 29.41 23.59 -9.02
CA SER A 78 30.81 23.59 -9.44
C SER A 78 31.44 24.97 -9.53
N SER A 79 32.75 25.05 -9.24
CA SER A 79 33.66 25.99 -9.89
C SER A 79 34.72 25.20 -10.69
N ARG A 80 34.59 25.22 -12.03
CA ARG A 80 35.72 25.18 -12.98
C ARG A 80 36.49 26.51 -12.83
N SER A 81 37.78 26.71 -13.14
CA SER A 81 38.68 26.13 -14.15
C SER A 81 40.14 26.58 -13.87
N ALA A 82 41.13 25.83 -14.41
CA ALA A 82 42.60 26.02 -14.38
C ALA A 82 43.11 27.29 -15.12
N PRO A 83 44.43 27.64 -15.15
CA PRO A 83 45.52 26.93 -15.88
C PRO A 83 46.86 26.81 -15.08
N GLU A 84 47.72 25.80 -15.30
CA GLU A 84 48.88 25.75 -16.23
C GLU A 84 49.91 26.89 -16.02
N ASP A 85 51.04 26.62 -15.33
CA ASP A 85 52.39 26.91 -15.87
C ASP A 85 53.57 26.41 -15.00
N ALA A 86 54.59 25.94 -15.74
CA ALA A 86 56.03 25.79 -15.51
C ALA A 86 56.72 25.79 -14.11
N ALA A 87 57.60 24.78 -13.97
CA ALA A 87 59.03 24.88 -13.63
C ALA A 87 59.57 24.45 -12.24
N HIS A 88 60.63 23.63 -12.37
CA HIS A 88 61.85 23.52 -11.55
C HIS A 88 61.98 22.46 -10.44
N LYS A 89 62.93 21.53 -10.72
CA LYS A 89 64.09 21.11 -9.88
C LYS A 89 63.75 20.34 -8.58
N LEU A 90 64.32 19.18 -8.26
CA LEU A 90 65.57 18.49 -8.59
C LEU A 90 65.33 16.97 -8.52
#